data_AF-A0AAU9J1D5-F1
#
_entry.id   AF-A0AAU9J1D5-F1
#
_cell.length_a   1.000
_cell.length_b   1.000
_cell.length_c   1.000
_cell.angle_alpha   90.00
_cell.angle_beta   90.00
_cell.angle_gamma   90.00
#
_symmetry.space_group_name_H-M   'P 1'
#
loop_
_entity.id
_entity.type
_entity.pdbx_description
1 polymer ?
#
loop_
_entity_poly.entity_id
_entity_poly.type
_entity_poly.pdbx_seq_one_letter_code
_entity_poly.pdbx_strand_id
1 'polypeptide(L)'
;MKKGITDLKSDGVIGLGFEDSSGVISIISTLEKEGKINHRGFSIHLSEERDKSDLSHKKANLIIDGYDLDKYSSEDSFTYVDLVKSTSYWEVPCDGCSI
;
A
#
# COMPACT_ATOMS: atom_id res chain seq x y z
N MET A 1 -0.05 -15.97 29.57
CA MET A 1 -0.02 -14.50 29.38
C MET A 1 0.08 -14.22 27.89
N LYS A 2 -0.96 -13.69 27.26
CA LYS A 2 -0.94 -13.38 25.81
C LYS A 2 0.01 -12.20 25.59
N LYS A 3 1.13 -12.42 24.90
CA LYS A 3 1.97 -11.33 24.37
C LYS A 3 1.18 -10.65 23.26
N GLY A 4 0.42 -9.62 23.62
CA GLY A 4 -0.39 -8.84 22.69
C GLY A 4 0.43 -7.74 22.01
N ILE A 5 -0.20 -7.10 21.03
CA ILE A 5 0.24 -5.92 20.27
C ILE A 5 0.37 -4.71 21.23
N THR A 6 1.35 -4.73 22.14
CA THR A 6 1.54 -3.63 23.10
C THR A 6 2.55 -2.59 22.63
N ASP A 7 3.33 -2.92 21.59
CA ASP A 7 4.46 -2.09 21.14
C ASP A 7 4.21 -1.42 19.78
N LEU A 8 3.04 -1.64 19.16
CA LEU A 8 2.67 -0.90 17.96
C LEU A 8 2.14 0.48 18.36
N LYS A 9 2.63 1.53 17.69
CA LYS A 9 2.09 2.89 17.78
C LYS A 9 0.76 3.08 17.03
N SER A 10 0.10 1.99 16.66
CA SER A 10 -1.12 1.97 15.85
C SER A 10 -2.22 1.20 16.58
N ASP A 11 -3.46 1.67 16.48
CA ASP A 11 -4.63 1.05 17.11
C ASP A 11 -5.05 -0.27 16.46
N GLY A 12 -4.53 -0.56 15.26
CA GLY A 12 -4.85 -1.78 14.51
C GLY A 12 -4.09 -1.86 13.20
N VAL A 13 -4.44 -2.88 12.41
CA VAL A 13 -3.85 -3.17 11.10
C VAL A 13 -4.97 -3.25 10.07
N ILE A 14 -4.77 -2.58 8.93
CA ILE A 14 -5.60 -2.71 7.74
C ILE A 14 -4.81 -3.52 6.72
N GLY A 15 -5.30 -4.70 6.36
CA GLY A 15 -4.71 -5.53 5.32
C GLY A 15 -5.07 -5.01 3.92
N LEU A 16 -4.06 -4.73 3.10
CA LEU A 16 -4.22 -4.31 1.70
C LEU A 16 -3.84 -5.41 0.69
N GLY A 17 -3.70 -6.65 1.16
CA GLY A 17 -3.40 -7.82 0.32
C GLY A 17 -4.61 -8.34 -0.45
N PHE A 18 -4.41 -9.45 -1.16
CA PHE A 18 -5.49 -10.13 -1.88
C PHE A 18 -6.36 -10.96 -0.93
N GLU A 19 -7.58 -11.26 -1.37
CA GLU A 19 -8.45 -12.21 -0.69
C GLU A 19 -7.81 -13.61 -0.75
N ASP A 20 -7.78 -14.30 0.39
CA ASP A 20 -7.28 -15.67 0.48
C ASP A 20 -8.44 -16.67 0.68
N SER A 21 -8.10 -17.94 0.91
CA SER A 21 -9.09 -19.00 1.12
C SER A 21 -9.87 -18.86 2.44
N SER A 22 -9.62 -17.86 3.28
CA SER A 22 -10.38 -17.62 4.51
C SER A 22 -11.77 -17.06 4.26
N GLY A 23 -12.07 -16.61 3.04
CA GLY A 23 -13.37 -16.04 2.67
C GLY A 23 -13.61 -14.62 3.18
N VAL A 24 -12.57 -13.97 3.73
CA VAL A 24 -12.63 -12.56 4.14
C VAL A 24 -12.46 -11.66 2.92
N ILE A 25 -13.47 -10.83 2.64
CA ILE A 25 -13.45 -9.85 1.56
C ILE A 25 -12.52 -8.70 1.95
N SER A 26 -11.65 -8.27 1.04
CA SER A 26 -10.73 -7.17 1.32
C SER A 26 -11.44 -5.81 1.34
N ILE A 27 -10.84 -4.84 2.01
CA ILE A 27 -11.39 -3.47 2.05
C ILE A 27 -11.50 -2.86 0.65
N ILE A 28 -10.52 -3.12 -0.23
CA ILE A 28 -10.52 -2.63 -1.61
C ILE A 28 -11.67 -3.26 -2.40
N SER A 29 -11.88 -4.58 -2.28
CA SER A 29 -13.01 -5.26 -2.92
C SER A 29 -14.36 -4.76 -2.41
N THR A 30 -14.45 -4.40 -1.13
CA THR A 30 -15.68 -3.87 -0.53
C THR A 30 -16.00 -2.48 -1.11
N LEU A 31 -15.00 -1.60 -1.16
CA LEU A 31 -15.14 -0.27 -1.75
C LEU A 31 -15.55 -0.32 -3.23
N GLU A 32 -15.00 -1.27 -3.99
CA GLU A 32 -15.38 -1.50 -5.38
C GLU A 32 -16.83 -1.98 -5.50
N LYS A 33 -17.21 -3.00 -4.72
CA LYS A 33 -18.59 -3.55 -4.71
C LYS A 33 -19.64 -2.51 -4.31
N GLU A 34 -19.28 -1.57 -3.44
CA GLU A 34 -20.16 -0.46 -3.02
C GLU A 34 -20.15 0.72 -4.00
N GLY A 35 -19.39 0.66 -5.09
CA GLY A 35 -19.27 1.73 -6.08
C GLY A 35 -18.59 2.99 -5.52
N LYS A 36 -17.74 2.84 -4.50
CA LYS A 36 -16.95 3.96 -3.92
C LYS A 36 -15.68 4.25 -4.70
N ILE A 37 -15.22 3.27 -5.47
CA ILE A 37 -14.02 3.36 -6.32
C ILE A 37 -14.33 2.74 -7.68
N ASN A 38 -13.67 3.25 -8.72
CA ASN A 38 -13.81 2.76 -10.09
C ASN A 38 -12.69 1.80 -10.49
N HIS A 39 -11.53 1.89 -9.85
CA HIS A 39 -10.38 1.02 -10.08
C HIS A 39 -9.99 0.30 -8.79
N ARG A 40 -9.78 -1.01 -8.89
CA ARG A 40 -9.34 -1.86 -7.79
C ARG A 40 -7.83 -1.70 -7.54
N GLY A 41 -7.43 -0.58 -6.96
CA GLY A 41 -6.03 -0.27 -6.69
C GLY A 41 -5.82 0.83 -5.65
N PHE A 42 -4.58 0.94 -5.19
CA PHE A 42 -4.14 1.99 -4.30
C PHE A 42 -2.69 2.38 -4.64
N SER A 43 -2.30 3.59 -4.25
CA SER A 43 -0.92 4.06 -4.31
C SER A 43 -0.44 4.49 -2.93
N ILE A 44 0.84 4.25 -2.65
CA ILE A 44 1.48 4.61 -1.39
C ILE A 44 2.66 5.51 -1.68
N HIS A 45 2.66 6.69 -1.06
CA HIS A 45 3.84 7.51 -0.92
C HIS A 45 4.34 7.43 0.52
N LEU A 46 5.59 7.00 0.71
CA LEU A 46 6.28 6.98 1.99
C LEU A 46 7.34 8.09 1.99
N SER A 47 7.29 8.95 3.01
CA SER A 47 8.31 9.99 3.21
C SER A 47 9.58 9.36 3.79
N GLU A 48 10.74 9.64 3.19
CA GLU A 48 12.03 9.06 3.61
C GLU A 48 12.65 9.72 4.87
N GLU A 49 12.22 10.92 5.24
CA GLU A 49 12.92 11.67 6.30
C GLU A 49 12.61 11.19 7.73
N ARG A 50 13.68 10.81 8.43
CA ARG A 50 13.65 10.42 9.86
C ARG A 50 13.89 11.58 10.83
N ASP A 51 14.21 12.80 10.38
CA ASP A 51 14.60 13.89 11.30
C ASP A 51 14.32 15.34 10.81
N LYS A 52 13.69 16.12 11.72
CA LYS A 52 13.76 17.59 11.96
C LYS A 52 12.84 18.60 11.23
N SER A 53 12.01 19.22 12.08
CA SER A 53 11.44 20.59 12.12
C SER A 53 10.39 21.11 11.14
N ASP A 54 10.32 20.71 9.87
CA ASP A 54 9.33 21.31 8.94
C ASP A 54 8.19 20.37 8.50
N LEU A 55 7.01 20.41 9.14
CA LEU A 55 5.90 19.47 8.87
C LEU A 55 5.13 19.73 7.56
N SER A 56 5.48 20.76 6.79
CA SER A 56 4.70 21.22 5.62
C SER A 56 4.67 20.21 4.46
N HIS A 57 5.75 19.46 4.26
CA HIS A 57 5.93 18.53 3.14
C HIS A 57 5.93 17.05 3.56
N LYS A 58 5.51 16.75 4.81
CA LYS A 58 5.91 15.55 5.57
C LYS A 58 4.87 14.45 5.74
N LYS A 59 3.96 14.25 4.79
CA LYS A 59 2.89 13.25 4.97
C LYS A 59 3.09 12.08 4.04
N ALA A 60 3.31 10.89 4.63
CA ALA A 60 3.01 9.65 3.95
C ALA A 60 1.53 9.67 3.54
N ASN A 61 1.22 9.20 2.34
CA ASN A 61 -0.14 9.21 1.81
C ASN A 61 -0.48 7.85 1.22
N LEU A 62 -1.70 7.43 1.50
CA LEU A 62 -2.37 6.31 0.85
C LEU A 62 -3.50 6.90 0.02
N ILE A 63 -3.48 6.70 -1.29
CA ILE A 63 -4.57 7.09 -2.19
C ILE A 63 -5.23 5.80 -2.67
N ILE A 64 -6.55 5.70 -2.48
CA ILE A 64 -7.37 4.61 -3.01
C ILE A 64 -8.02 5.13 -4.30
N ASP A 65 -8.06 4.31 -5.36
CA ASP A 65 -8.60 4.69 -6.68
C ASP A 65 -7.81 5.79 -7.39
N GLY A 66 -6.48 5.78 -7.27
CA GLY A 66 -5.65 6.72 -7.98
C GLY A 66 -4.24 6.90 -7.43
N TYR A 67 -3.60 7.94 -7.92
CA TYR A 67 -2.24 8.34 -7.60
C TYR A 67 -2.08 9.84 -7.86
N ASP A 68 -0.96 10.41 -7.40
CA ASP A 68 -0.61 11.82 -7.61
C ASP A 68 0.89 11.90 -7.97
N LEU A 69 1.20 11.76 -9.27
CA LEU A 69 2.58 11.76 -9.75
C LEU A 69 3.20 13.14 -9.62
N ASP A 70 2.46 14.19 -9.96
CA ASP A 70 2.91 15.59 -9.89
C ASP A 70 3.46 15.95 -8.50
N LYS A 71 2.86 15.36 -7.46
CA LYS A 71 3.26 15.60 -6.07
C LYS A 71 4.34 14.65 -5.54
N TYR A 72 4.35 13.40 -5.99
CA TYR A 72 5.12 12.33 -5.35
C TYR A 72 6.18 11.67 -6.23
N SER A 73 6.33 12.10 -7.48
CA SER A 73 7.28 11.55 -8.45
C SER A 73 7.99 12.68 -9.18
N SER A 74 9.27 12.46 -9.53
CA SER A 74 9.99 13.31 -10.51
C SER A 74 9.74 12.87 -11.95
N GLU A 75 9.05 11.75 -12.14
CA GLU A 75 8.70 11.17 -13.43
C GLU A 75 7.18 11.21 -13.65
N ASP A 76 6.78 11.47 -14.89
CA ASP A 76 5.37 11.51 -15.30
C ASP A 76 4.85 10.14 -15.78
N SER A 77 5.47 9.03 -15.36
CA SER A 77 5.15 7.70 -15.87
C SER A 77 5.28 6.57 -14.84
N PHE A 78 4.75 5.39 -15.20
CA PHE A 78 4.82 4.17 -14.40
C PHE A 78 5.65 3.10 -15.08
N THR A 79 6.37 2.33 -14.27
CA THR A 79 6.82 0.99 -14.65
C THR A 79 5.86 -0.02 -14.02
N TYR A 80 5.25 -0.86 -14.87
CA TYR A 80 4.38 -1.94 -14.42
C TYR A 80 5.17 -3.24 -14.32
N VAL A 81 4.92 -3.99 -13.24
CA VAL A 81 5.51 -5.31 -13.02
C VAL A 81 4.37 -6.30 -12.77
N ASP A 82 4.40 -7.42 -13.49
CA ASP A 82 3.43 -8.48 -13.31
C ASP A 82 3.64 -9.20 -11.96
N LEU A 83 2.53 -9.45 -11.27
CA LEU A 83 2.54 -10.14 -9.98
C LEU A 83 2.68 -11.66 -10.16
N VAL A 84 3.30 -12.30 -9.16
CA VAL A 84 3.29 -13.75 -9.02
C VAL A 84 1.87 -14.21 -8.63
N LYS A 85 1.15 -14.84 -9.57
CA LYS A 85 -0.30 -15.11 -9.45
C LYS A 85 -0.71 -16.14 -8.38
N SER A 86 0.24 -16.82 -7.75
CA SER A 86 -0.05 -17.95 -6.84
C SER A 86 -0.14 -17.56 -5.36
N THR A 87 0.00 -16.28 -5.01
CA THR A 87 0.05 -15.85 -3.60
C THR A 87 -1.01 -14.81 -3.25
N SER A 88 -1.32 -14.69 -1.95
CA SER A 88 -2.24 -13.67 -1.42
C SER A 88 -1.55 -12.32 -1.16
N TYR A 89 -0.28 -12.20 -1.57
CA TYR A 89 0.58 -11.04 -1.34
C TYR A 89 0.86 -10.29 -2.64
N TRP A 90 1.29 -9.03 -2.51
CA TRP A 90 1.85 -8.25 -3.60
C TRP A 90 3.29 -8.71 -3.89
N GLU A 91 3.42 -9.85 -4.56
CA GLU A 91 4.70 -10.47 -4.87
C GLU A 91 5.15 -10.17 -6.29
N VAL A 92 6.40 -9.73 -6.45
CA VAL A 92 7.03 -9.39 -7.73
C VAL A 92 8.33 -10.18 -7.92
N PRO A 93 8.68 -10.61 -9.15
CA PRO A 93 9.97 -11.24 -9.43
C PRO A 93 11.13 -10.25 -9.25
N CYS A 94 12.27 -10.73 -8.77
CA CYS A 94 13.51 -9.96 -8.65
C CYS A 94 14.61 -10.61 -9.49
N ASP A 95 15.11 -9.90 -10.49
CA ASP A 95 16.10 -10.40 -11.45
C ASP A 95 17.53 -10.50 -10.88
N GLY A 96 17.73 -10.04 -9.64
CA GLY A 96 19.00 -10.09 -8.92
C GLY A 96 19.33 -8.76 -8.24
N CYS A 97 20.09 -8.83 -7.15
CA CYS A 97 20.59 -7.65 -6.44
C CYS A 97 22.11 -7.57 -6.61
N SER A 98 22.60 -6.48 -7.19
CA SER A 98 24.01 -6.12 -7.15
C SER A 98 24.29 -5.20 -5.96
N ILE A 99 25.47 -5.35 -5.35
CA ILE A 99 25.98 -4.46 -4.31
C ILE A 99 27.00 -3.50 -4.93
#